data_AF-M5CF04-F1
#
_entry.id   AF-M5CF04-F1
#
_cell.length_a   1.000
_cell.length_b   1.000
_cell.length_c   1.000
_cell.angle_alpha   90.00
_cell.angle_beta   90.00
_cell.angle_gamma   90.00
#
_symmetry.space_group_name_H-M   'P 1'
#
loop_
_entity.id
_entity.type
_entity.pdbx_description
1 polymer ?
#
loop_
_entity_poly.entity_id
_entity_poly.type
_entity_poly.pdbx_seq_one_letter_code
_entity_poly.pdbx_strand_id
1 'polypeptide(L)'
;MNIPTISHKQYEVLQDICSVLSILHSAQELLSAEKTPTLSLALPVYEALIKALDSAIVEFPELQFAILCAIRKLEDYVDRARDLPVYALAMAVNPSIKFKWFDENCSSVRRQEARVKVMEAHNYIGPHSSYARQ
;
A
#
# COMPACT_ATOMS: atom_id res chain seq x y z
N MET A 1 6.94 12.33 44.05
CA MET A 1 6.66 11.78 42.70
C MET A 1 7.07 12.87 41.71
N ASN A 2 8.21 12.69 41.03
CA ASN A 2 8.74 13.71 40.11
C ASN A 2 8.19 13.37 38.72
N ILE A 3 7.20 14.13 38.25
CA ILE A 3 6.64 13.93 36.91
C ILE A 3 7.71 14.45 35.94
N PRO A 4 8.23 13.63 35.02
CA PRO A 4 9.20 14.10 34.04
C PRO A 4 8.57 15.21 33.20
N THR A 5 9.12 16.42 33.28
CA THR A 5 8.70 17.55 32.45
C THR A 5 9.55 17.57 31.19
N ILE A 6 8.89 17.59 30.04
CA ILE A 6 9.57 17.79 28.76
C ILE A 6 9.91 19.28 28.58
N SER A 7 11.10 19.54 28.08
CA SER A 7 11.49 20.90 27.66
C SER A 7 10.68 21.32 26.43
N HIS A 8 10.65 22.63 26.15
CA HIS A 8 10.02 23.16 24.95
C HIS A 8 10.57 22.52 23.67
N LYS A 9 11.90 22.36 23.58
CA LYS A 9 12.52 21.73 22.41
C LYS A 9 12.14 20.26 22.26
N GLN A 10 12.02 19.52 23.36
CA GLN A 10 11.56 18.13 23.31
C GLN A 10 10.10 18.04 22.86
N TYR A 11 9.26 19.00 23.25
CA TYR A 11 7.89 19.08 22.78
C TYR A 11 7.81 19.39 21.28
N GLU A 12 8.63 20.30 20.76
CA GLU A 12 8.73 20.56 19.31
C GLU A 12 9.12 19.29 18.54
N VAL A 13 10.20 18.61 18.95
CA VAL A 13 10.64 17.36 18.30
C VAL A 13 9.55 16.30 18.35
N LEU A 14 8.79 16.21 19.44
CA LEU A 14 7.66 15.30 19.55
C LEU A 14 6.54 15.66 18.56
N GLN A 15 6.26 16.94 18.36
CA GLN A 15 5.28 17.38 17.35
C GLN A 15 5.75 17.01 15.93
N ASP A 16 7.02 17.19 15.61
CA ASP A 16 7.58 16.80 14.31
C ASP A 16 7.44 15.29 14.08
N ILE A 17 7.76 14.49 15.10
CA ILE A 17 7.57 13.02 15.06
C ILE A 17 6.10 12.67 14.84
N CYS A 18 5.18 13.31 15.57
CA CYS A 18 3.75 13.08 15.41
C CYS A 18 3.24 13.45 14.02
N SER A 19 3.76 14.52 13.42
CA SER A 19 3.43 14.93 12.05
C SER A 19 3.82 13.86 11.04
N VAL A 20 5.05 13.32 11.13
CA VAL A 20 5.50 12.22 10.26
C VAL A 20 4.67 10.95 10.49
N LEU A 21 4.39 10.58 11.75
CA LEU A 21 3.58 9.40 12.07
C LEU A 21 2.14 9.52 11.55
N SER A 22 1.60 10.74 11.45
CA SER A 22 0.24 10.98 10.93
C SER A 22 0.11 10.64 9.45
N ILE A 23 1.19 10.79 8.69
CA ILE A 23 1.27 10.37 7.27
C ILE A 23 1.10 8.84 7.18
N LEU A 24 1.84 8.09 8.01
CA LEU A 24 1.74 6.63 8.07
C LEU A 24 0.37 6.16 8.57
N HIS A 25 -0.18 6.83 9.57
CA HIS A 25 -1.48 6.52 10.14
C HIS A 25 -2.60 6.64 9.09
N SER A 26 -2.56 7.66 8.24
CA SER A 26 -3.56 7.85 7.18
C SER A 26 -3.65 6.65 6.22
N ALA A 27 -2.51 6.07 5.85
CA ALA A 27 -2.48 4.86 5.03
C ALA A 27 -2.96 3.62 5.80
N GLN A 28 -2.57 3.49 7.07
CA GLN A 28 -3.03 2.40 7.94
C GLN A 28 -4.54 2.42 8.13
N GLU A 29 -5.15 3.57 8.42
CA GLU A 29 -6.60 3.72 8.55
C GLU A 29 -7.30 3.36 7.24
N LEU A 30 -6.84 3.89 6.11
CA LEU A 30 -7.44 3.58 4.81
C LEU A 30 -7.44 2.08 4.49
N LEU A 31 -6.36 1.37 4.84
CA LEU A 31 -6.22 -0.06 4.59
C LEU A 31 -6.88 -0.95 5.67
N SER A 32 -7.23 -0.37 6.83
CA SER A 32 -7.81 -1.10 7.98
C SER A 32 -9.30 -0.83 8.18
N ALA A 33 -9.84 0.26 7.65
CA ALA A 33 -11.22 0.71 7.88
C ALA A 33 -12.27 -0.09 7.07
N GLU A 34 -11.86 -0.74 5.99
CA GLU A 34 -12.73 -1.45 5.07
C GLU A 34 -13.14 -2.84 5.61
N LYS A 35 -14.44 -3.14 5.53
CA LYS A 35 -14.96 -4.50 5.75
C LYS A 35 -14.74 -5.41 4.53
N THR A 36 -14.16 -4.88 3.46
CA THR A 36 -13.85 -5.59 2.21
C THR A 36 -12.34 -5.76 2.03
N PRO A 37 -11.87 -6.71 1.19
CA PRO A 37 -10.44 -6.93 1.00
C PRO A 37 -9.71 -5.69 0.45
N THR A 38 -8.90 -5.03 1.28
CA THR A 38 -8.10 -3.83 0.93
C THR A 38 -6.86 -4.13 0.09
N LEU A 39 -6.63 -5.40 -0.23
CA LEU A 39 -5.49 -5.85 -1.03
C LEU A 39 -5.44 -5.19 -2.41
N SER A 40 -6.61 -4.85 -2.97
CA SER A 40 -6.72 -4.11 -4.24
C SER A 40 -6.17 -2.67 -4.17
N LEU A 41 -6.11 -2.08 -2.97
CA LEU A 41 -5.63 -0.72 -2.71
C LEU A 41 -4.19 -0.67 -2.19
N ALA A 42 -3.66 -1.77 -1.66
CA ALA A 42 -2.37 -1.80 -0.97
C ALA A 42 -1.22 -1.18 -1.78
N LEU A 43 -1.02 -1.62 -3.03
CA LEU A 43 0.04 -1.07 -3.89
C LEU A 43 -0.17 0.43 -4.20
N PRO A 44 -1.34 0.89 -4.70
CA PRO A 44 -1.61 2.32 -4.89
C PRO A 44 -1.36 3.17 -3.64
N VAL A 45 -1.83 2.69 -2.48
CA VAL A 45 -1.71 3.42 -1.22
C VAL A 45 -0.25 3.51 -0.77
N TYR A 46 0.52 2.43 -0.85
CA TYR A 46 1.92 2.47 -0.44
C TYR A 46 2.80 3.28 -1.39
N GLU A 47 2.53 3.29 -2.70
CA GLU A 47 3.22 4.19 -3.63
C GLU A 47 2.91 5.66 -3.35
N ALA A 48 1.66 5.99 -3.03
CA ALA A 48 1.29 7.35 -2.60
C ALA A 48 1.95 7.71 -1.27
N LEU A 49 2.03 6.76 -0.34
CA LEU A 49 2.66 6.94 0.97
C LEU A 49 4.16 7.20 0.84
N ILE A 50 4.86 6.48 -0.05
CA ILE A 50 6.29 6.72 -0.33
C ILE A 50 6.51 8.17 -0.80
N LYS A 51 5.68 8.67 -1.72
CA LYS A 51 5.77 10.07 -2.22
C LYS A 51 5.51 11.09 -1.12
N ALA A 52 4.54 10.83 -0.24
CA ALA A 52 4.25 11.71 0.88
C ALA A 52 5.42 11.76 1.88
N LEU A 53 6.02 10.61 2.18
CA LEU A 53 7.21 10.51 3.04
C LEU A 53 8.43 11.19 2.40
N ASP A 54 8.63 11.02 1.10
CA ASP A 54 9.73 11.70 0.38
C ASP A 54 9.61 13.23 0.47
N SER A 55 8.39 13.75 0.35
CA SER A 55 8.10 15.17 0.56
C SER A 55 8.37 15.61 2.01
N ALA A 56 8.06 14.75 2.99
CA ALA A 56 8.29 15.02 4.41
C ALA A 56 9.78 15.11 4.80
N ILE A 57 10.69 14.58 3.99
CA ILE A 57 12.15 14.75 4.22
C ILE A 57 12.55 16.23 4.15
N VAL A 58 11.92 16.98 3.24
CA VAL A 58 12.21 18.41 3.07
C VAL A 58 11.66 19.22 4.24
N GLU A 59 10.51 18.80 4.78
CA GLU A 59 9.83 19.47 5.90
C GLU A 59 10.49 19.15 7.25
N PHE A 60 10.97 17.91 7.43
CA PHE A 60 11.56 17.42 8.68
C PHE A 60 12.96 16.83 8.46
N PRO A 61 13.97 17.65 8.12
CA PRO A 61 15.31 17.17 7.80
C PRO A 61 15.98 16.44 8.99
N GLU A 62 15.67 16.81 10.23
CA GLU A 62 16.16 16.13 11.44
C GLU A 62 15.64 14.69 11.56
N LEU A 63 14.51 14.37 10.92
CA LEU A 63 13.89 13.06 10.90
C LEU A 63 14.20 12.27 9.62
N GLN A 64 15.01 12.83 8.70
CA GLN A 64 15.32 12.24 7.40
C GLN A 64 15.73 10.77 7.50
N PHE A 65 16.62 10.43 8.43
CA PHE A 65 17.09 9.05 8.58
C PHE A 65 15.93 8.07 8.87
N ALA A 66 15.02 8.45 9.77
CA ALA A 66 13.87 7.63 10.12
C ALA A 66 12.88 7.52 8.95
N ILE A 67 12.64 8.63 8.25
CA ILE A 67 11.75 8.68 7.07
C ILE A 67 12.30 7.80 5.94
N LEU A 68 13.60 7.87 5.64
CA LEU A 68 14.26 7.01 4.65
C LEU A 68 14.18 5.53 5.02
N CYS A 69 14.31 5.20 6.31
CA CYS A 69 14.10 3.82 6.78
C CYS A 69 12.66 3.34 6.51
N ALA A 70 11.66 4.20 6.73
CA ALA A 70 10.27 3.89 6.44
C ALA A 70 10.01 3.70 4.93
N ILE A 71 10.55 4.60 4.09
CA ILE A 71 10.45 4.50 2.62
C ILE A 71 11.03 3.17 2.14
N ARG A 72 12.26 2.83 2.54
CA ARG A 72 12.90 1.56 2.14
C ARG A 72 12.05 0.34 2.51
N LYS A 73 11.42 0.37 3.69
CA LYS A 73 10.57 -0.73 4.14
C LYS A 73 9.32 -0.88 3.27
N LEU A 74 8.74 0.25 2.82
CA LEU A 74 7.58 0.27 1.93
C LEU A 74 7.95 -0.16 0.52
N GLU A 75 9.10 0.28 0.01
CA GLU A 75 9.64 -0.16 -1.29
C GLU A 75 9.87 -1.66 -1.31
N ASP A 76 10.52 -2.23 -0.28
CA ASP A 76 10.70 -3.67 -0.12
C ASP A 76 9.37 -4.44 -0.18
N TYR A 77 8.31 -3.87 0.41
CA TYR A 77 6.98 -4.46 0.35
C TYR A 77 6.39 -4.36 -1.06
N VAL A 78 6.40 -3.18 -1.68
CA VAL A 78 5.83 -2.93 -3.01
C VAL A 78 6.50 -3.82 -4.05
N ASP A 79 7.82 -3.94 -4.01
CA ASP A 79 8.59 -4.78 -4.93
C ASP A 79 8.25 -6.25 -4.80
N ARG A 80 8.03 -6.74 -3.57
CA ARG A 80 7.58 -8.13 -3.36
C ARG A 80 6.12 -8.34 -3.74
N ALA A 81 5.25 -7.36 -3.46
CA ALA A 81 3.82 -7.48 -3.62
C ALA A 81 3.39 -7.40 -5.09
N ARG A 82 4.01 -6.52 -5.89
CA ARG A 82 3.63 -6.29 -7.29
C ARG A 82 3.75 -7.51 -8.20
N ASP A 83 4.61 -8.47 -7.84
CA ASP A 83 4.84 -9.68 -8.63
C ASP A 83 3.89 -10.83 -8.23
N LEU A 84 3.18 -10.70 -7.09
CA LEU A 84 2.27 -11.71 -6.59
C LEU A 84 0.91 -11.66 -7.33
N PRO A 85 0.45 -12.77 -7.93
CA PRO A 85 -0.81 -12.81 -8.70
C PRO A 85 -2.05 -12.37 -7.91
N VAL A 86 -2.04 -12.56 -6.59
CA VAL A 86 -3.17 -12.22 -5.71
C VAL A 86 -3.49 -10.72 -5.70
N TYR A 87 -2.51 -9.84 -5.88
CA TYR A 87 -2.75 -8.39 -5.97
C TYR A 87 -3.40 -8.03 -7.30
N ALA A 88 -2.92 -8.62 -8.40
CA ALA A 88 -3.54 -8.45 -9.72
C ALA A 88 -4.99 -8.92 -9.73
N LEU A 89 -5.26 -10.07 -9.11
CA LEU A 89 -6.61 -10.62 -8.99
C LEU A 89 -7.50 -9.72 -8.11
N ALA A 90 -7.02 -9.28 -6.95
CA ALA A 90 -7.77 -8.40 -6.07
C ALA A 90 -8.14 -7.07 -6.76
N MET A 91 -7.20 -6.46 -7.48
CA MET A 91 -7.45 -5.25 -8.26
C MET A 91 -8.46 -5.47 -9.39
N ALA A 92 -8.33 -6.57 -10.14
CA ALA A 92 -9.23 -6.86 -11.26
C ALA A 92 -10.69 -7.08 -10.82
N VAL A 93 -10.89 -7.71 -9.65
CA VAL A 93 -12.22 -7.93 -9.07
C VAL A 93 -12.81 -6.64 -8.47
N ASN A 94 -11.97 -5.67 -8.08
CA ASN A 94 -12.43 -4.37 -7.62
C ASN A 94 -12.90 -3.50 -8.83
N PRO A 95 -14.20 -3.22 -8.99
CA PRO A 95 -14.72 -2.52 -10.16
C PRO A 95 -14.25 -1.06 -10.28
N SER A 96 -13.81 -0.46 -9.17
CA SER A 96 -13.31 0.92 -9.13
C SER A 96 -11.85 1.04 -9.58
N ILE A 97 -11.09 -0.07 -9.54
CA ILE A 97 -9.65 -0.10 -9.87
C ILE A 97 -9.39 -0.88 -11.16
N LYS A 98 -9.92 -2.12 -11.24
CA LYS A 98 -9.71 -3.05 -12.35
C LYS A 98 -8.22 -3.17 -12.71
N PHE A 99 -7.86 -2.87 -13.95
CA PHE A 99 -6.48 -2.86 -14.43
C PHE A 99 -5.85 -1.47 -14.48
N LYS A 100 -6.56 -0.41 -14.04
CA LYS A 100 -6.12 0.98 -14.17
C LYS A 100 -4.71 1.21 -13.60
N TRP A 101 -4.45 0.67 -12.41
CA TRP A 101 -3.13 0.80 -11.79
C TRP A 101 -2.02 0.14 -12.63
N PHE A 102 -2.25 -1.06 -13.18
CA PHE A 102 -1.29 -1.70 -14.09
C PHE A 102 -1.13 -0.91 -15.39
N ASP A 103 -2.23 -0.38 -15.92
CA ASP A 103 -2.24 0.37 -17.18
C ASP A 103 -1.39 1.65 -17.08
N GLU A 104 -1.38 2.29 -15.91
CA GLU A 104 -0.69 3.56 -15.63
C GLU A 104 0.75 3.38 -15.11
N ASN A 105 1.03 2.29 -14.37
CA ASN A 105 2.29 2.15 -13.60
C ASN A 105 3.19 0.99 -14.08
N CYS A 106 2.73 0.17 -15.03
CA CYS A 106 3.46 -1.04 -15.45
C CYS A 106 3.79 -1.07 -16.95
N SER A 107 4.85 -1.82 -17.30
CA SER A 107 5.23 -2.10 -18.69
C SER A 107 4.13 -2.87 -19.45
N SER A 108 4.15 -2.80 -20.79
CA SER A 108 3.22 -3.55 -21.65
C SER A 108 3.21 -5.06 -21.36
N VAL A 109 4.38 -5.64 -21.09
CA VAL A 109 4.52 -7.07 -20.75
C VAL A 109 3.76 -7.40 -19.46
N ARG A 110 4.00 -6.65 -18.39
CA ARG A 110 3.35 -6.89 -17.08
C ARG A 110 1.84 -6.67 -17.14
N ARG A 111 1.38 -5.68 -17.93
CA ARG A 111 -0.05 -5.46 -18.18
C ARG A 111 -0.71 -6.69 -18.79
N GLN A 112 -0.05 -7.33 -19.75
CA GLN A 112 -0.54 -8.55 -20.37
C GLN A 112 -0.51 -9.74 -19.39
N GLU A 113 0.57 -9.91 -18.63
CA GLU A 113 0.68 -10.97 -17.61
C GLU A 113 -0.43 -10.87 -16.55
N ALA A 114 -0.75 -9.67 -16.07
CA ALA A 114 -1.83 -9.45 -15.11
C ALA A 114 -3.19 -9.91 -15.66
N ARG A 115 -3.48 -9.61 -16.94
CA ARG A 115 -4.73 -10.03 -17.61
C ARG A 115 -4.79 -11.55 -17.82
N VAL A 116 -3.68 -12.17 -18.21
CA VAL A 116 -3.57 -13.63 -18.35
C VAL A 116 -3.80 -14.32 -17.02
N LYS A 117 -3.13 -13.89 -15.95
CA LYS A 117 -3.29 -14.46 -14.59
C LYS A 117 -4.74 -14.38 -14.09
N VAL A 118 -5.43 -13.27 -14.36
CA VAL A 118 -6.85 -13.11 -14.01
C VAL A 118 -7.74 -14.04 -14.83
N MET A 119 -7.45 -14.20 -16.13
CA MET A 119 -8.18 -15.11 -17.01
C MET A 119 -7.98 -16.58 -16.61
N GLU A 120 -6.75 -16.98 -16.27
CA GLU A 120 -6.43 -18.31 -15.75
C GLU A 120 -7.16 -18.59 -14.44
N ALA A 121 -7.17 -17.62 -13.51
CA ALA A 121 -7.90 -17.75 -12.25
C ALA A 121 -9.42 -17.90 -12.49
N HIS A 122 -9.99 -17.18 -13.44
CA HIS A 122 -11.39 -17.33 -13.82
C HIS A 122 -11.68 -18.73 -14.40
N ASN A 123 -10.80 -19.22 -15.28
CA ASN A 123 -10.92 -20.53 -15.93
C ASN A 123 -10.70 -21.69 -14.94
N TYR A 124 -9.95 -21.51 -13.85
CA TYR A 124 -9.82 -22.52 -12.80
C TYR A 124 -11.10 -22.67 -11.97
N ILE A 125 -11.94 -21.62 -11.92
CA ILE A 125 -13.19 -21.60 -11.14
C ILE A 125 -14.37 -22.23 -11.91
N GLY A 126 -14.32 -22.36 -13.24
CA GLY A 126 -15.30 -23.12 -14.03
C GLY A 126 -14.60 -24.25 -14.80
N PRO A 127 -14.95 -25.55 -14.62
CA PRO A 127 -16.30 -26.13 -14.56
C PRO A 127 -16.47 -27.13 -13.40
N HIS A 128 -16.05 -26.78 -12.18
CA HIS A 128 -16.36 -27.61 -11.00
C HIS A 128 -17.77 -27.35 -10.44
N SER A 129 -18.50 -26.35 -10.94
CA SER A 129 -19.87 -26.03 -10.51
C SER A 129 -20.98 -26.87 -11.20
N SER A 130 -20.66 -27.71 -12.19
CA SER A 130 -21.66 -28.53 -12.89
C SER A 130 -21.90 -29.92 -12.27
N TYR A 131 -21.19 -30.29 -11.20
CA TYR A 131 -21.34 -31.60 -10.55
C TYR A 131 -22.19 -31.60 -9.26
N ALA A 132 -22.78 -30.47 -8.86
CA ALA A 132 -23.58 -30.37 -7.63
C ALA A 132 -25.11 -30.39 -7.87
N ARG A 133 -25.57 -30.73 -9.07
CA ARG A 133 -27.00 -30.95 -9.38
C ARG A 133 -27.18 -32.18 -10.26
N GLN A 134 -27.06 -33.36 -9.65
CA GLN A 134 -27.73 -34.60 -10.07
C GLN A 134 -28.29 -35.27 -8.82
#